data_AF-A0A9X1Y8R8-F1
#
_entry.id   AF-A0A9X1Y8R8-F1
#
_cell.length_a   1.000
_cell.length_b   1.000
_cell.length_c   1.000
_cell.angle_alpha   90.00
_cell.angle_beta   90.00
_cell.angle_gamma   90.00
#
_symmetry.space_group_name_H-M   'P 1'
#
loop_
_entity.id
_entity.type
_entity.pdbx_description
1 polymer ?
#
loop_
_entity_poly.entity_id
_entity_poly.type
_entity_poly.pdbx_seq_one_letter_code
_entity_poly.pdbx_strand_id
1 'polypeptide(L)'
;MANGMAMRDEDEDAHWHRARPGLLRRLERAADRTARLVFWGTLTFLLNLAEQVAELLAPLAFLLGLLWWGVLRVVGRLDLEPQVQAIVAQLPRTLEVGGWVLSPERLMRDGLMLMVVVAACRTLTAIIHKET
;
A
#
# COMPACT_ATOMS: atom_id res chain seq x y z
N MET A 1 66.74 35.43 -23.01
CA MET A 1 65.53 34.98 -23.73
C MET A 1 64.80 33.81 -23.02
N ALA A 2 64.95 33.62 -21.69
CA ALA A 2 64.28 32.52 -20.97
C ALA A 2 63.14 32.97 -20.04
N ASN A 3 63.00 34.28 -19.79
CA ASN A 3 62.08 34.80 -18.77
C ASN A 3 60.62 35.01 -19.26
N GLY A 4 60.38 34.86 -20.56
CA GLY A 4 59.04 35.02 -21.16
C GLY A 4 58.27 33.70 -21.34
N MET A 5 58.91 32.55 -21.11
CA MET A 5 58.29 31.23 -21.25
C MET A 5 57.65 30.78 -19.93
N ALA A 6 58.34 31.00 -18.81
CA ALA A 6 57.82 30.63 -17.47
C ALA A 6 56.54 31.37 -17.07
N MET A 7 56.38 32.63 -17.50
CA MET A 7 55.18 33.43 -17.18
C MET A 7 53.95 33.03 -18.02
N ARG A 8 54.14 32.32 -19.13
CA ARG A 8 53.04 31.87 -20.00
C ARG A 8 52.39 30.58 -19.50
N ASP A 9 53.18 29.71 -18.86
CA ASP A 9 52.69 28.45 -18.33
C ASP A 9 51.85 28.66 -17.04
N GLU A 10 52.23 29.60 -16.17
CA GLU A 10 51.46 29.89 -14.92
C GLU A 10 50.03 30.43 -15.18
N ASP A 11 49.83 31.18 -16.27
CA ASP A 11 48.51 31.70 -16.67
C ASP A 11 47.62 30.64 -17.36
N GLU A 12 48.22 29.65 -18.02
CA GLU A 12 47.50 28.54 -18.66
C GLU A 12 46.99 27.52 -17.63
N ASP A 13 47.77 27.30 -16.56
CA ASP A 13 47.44 26.39 -15.47
C ASP A 13 46.31 26.95 -14.57
N ALA A 14 46.23 28.27 -14.43
CA ALA A 14 45.18 28.95 -13.67
C ALA A 14 43.80 28.90 -14.34
N HIS A 15 43.73 28.66 -15.66
CA HIS A 15 42.47 28.60 -16.40
C HIS A 15 41.72 27.26 -16.20
N TRP A 16 42.44 26.16 -16.01
CA TRP A 16 41.84 24.82 -15.84
C TRP A 16 41.22 24.57 -14.46
N HIS A 17 41.64 25.32 -13.43
CA HIS A 17 41.16 25.16 -12.05
C HIS A 17 39.91 25.99 -11.68
N ARG A 18 39.39 26.81 -12.60
CA ARG A 18 38.06 27.43 -12.43
C ARG A 18 36.98 26.38 -12.70
N ALA A 19 36.81 25.59 -11.65
CA ALA A 19 35.82 24.56 -11.42
C ALA A 19 34.45 24.93 -12.00
N ARG A 20 33.63 23.91 -12.26
CA ARG A 20 32.21 24.03 -12.60
C ARG A 20 31.34 23.88 -11.34
N PRO A 21 31.42 24.76 -10.31
CA PRO A 21 30.64 24.61 -9.09
C PRO A 21 29.14 24.71 -9.36
N GLY A 22 28.75 25.35 -10.47
CA GLY A 22 27.35 25.43 -10.89
C GLY A 22 26.77 24.11 -11.41
N LEU A 23 27.59 23.19 -11.92
CA LEU A 23 27.12 21.92 -12.48
C LEU A 23 26.88 20.89 -11.37
N LEU A 24 27.77 20.79 -10.39
CA LEU A 24 27.59 19.92 -9.22
C LEU A 24 26.34 20.31 -8.40
N ARG A 25 26.16 21.61 -8.12
CA ARG A 25 24.93 22.10 -7.45
C ARG A 25 23.65 21.88 -8.26
N ARG A 26 23.74 21.73 -9.58
CA ARG A 26 22.59 21.37 -10.43
C ARG A 26 22.30 19.87 -10.36
N LEU A 27 23.35 19.04 -10.31
CA LEU A 27 23.22 17.59 -10.13
C LEU A 27 22.68 17.24 -8.73
N GLU A 28 23.14 17.90 -7.67
CA GLU A 28 22.60 17.74 -6.31
C GLU A 28 21.12 18.09 -6.26
N ARG A 29 20.74 19.26 -6.81
CA ARG A 29 19.33 19.67 -6.89
C ARG A 29 18.48 18.74 -7.75
N ALA A 30 19.05 18.14 -8.80
CA ALA A 30 18.36 17.15 -9.61
C ALA A 30 18.20 15.83 -8.84
N ALA A 31 19.25 15.37 -8.15
CA ALA A 31 19.24 14.17 -7.32
C ALA A 31 18.21 14.28 -6.18
N ASP A 32 18.14 15.41 -5.48
CA ASP A 32 17.15 15.66 -4.42
C ASP A 32 15.72 15.61 -4.96
N ARG A 33 15.48 16.22 -6.13
CA ARG A 33 14.16 16.16 -6.78
C ARG A 33 13.80 14.75 -7.17
N THR A 34 14.74 14.01 -7.77
CA THR A 34 14.53 12.62 -8.17
C THR A 34 14.26 11.75 -6.94
N ALA A 35 15.03 11.89 -5.87
CA ALA A 35 14.82 11.15 -4.63
C ALA A 35 13.45 11.45 -4.01
N ARG A 36 13.05 12.73 -3.98
CA ARG A 36 11.73 13.14 -3.51
C ARG A 36 10.62 12.54 -4.39
N LEU A 37 10.77 12.59 -5.71
CA LEU A 37 9.80 12.02 -6.65
C LEU A 37 9.65 10.50 -6.45
N VAL A 38 10.77 9.79 -6.33
CA VAL A 38 10.78 8.34 -6.09
C VAL A 38 10.11 8.02 -4.77
N PHE A 39 10.46 8.74 -3.70
CA PHE A 39 9.85 8.53 -2.37
C PHE A 39 8.32 8.72 -2.40
N TRP A 40 7.84 9.85 -2.92
CA TRP A 40 6.40 10.12 -3.00
C TRP A 40 5.69 9.18 -3.98
N GLY A 41 6.34 8.82 -5.08
CA GLY A 41 5.82 7.87 -6.05
C GLY A 41 5.66 6.48 -5.46
N THR A 42 6.67 5.96 -4.76
CA THR A 42 6.60 4.67 -4.08
C THR A 42 5.54 4.67 -2.98
N LEU A 43 5.46 5.71 -2.17
CA LEU A 43 4.45 5.81 -1.12
C LEU A 43 3.02 5.81 -1.68
N THR A 44 2.77 6.63 -2.71
CA THR A 44 1.45 6.71 -3.37
C THR A 44 1.09 5.38 -4.03
N PHE A 45 2.07 4.72 -4.66
CA PHE A 45 1.88 3.40 -5.25
C PHE A 45 1.46 2.35 -4.22
N LEU A 46 2.16 2.30 -3.07
CA LEU A 46 1.84 1.35 -1.99
C LEU A 46 0.45 1.60 -1.39
N LEU A 47 0.06 2.86 -1.21
CA LEU A 47 -1.29 3.21 -0.75
C LEU A 47 -2.37 2.75 -1.73
N ASN A 48 -2.19 3.03 -3.02
CA ASN A 48 -3.14 2.60 -4.05
C ASN A 48 -3.19 1.07 -4.18
N LEU A 49 -2.06 0.38 -4.05
CA LEU A 49 -2.03 -1.07 -4.06
C LEU A 49 -2.80 -1.66 -2.89
N ALA A 50 -2.56 -1.15 -1.67
CA ALA A 50 -3.29 -1.55 -0.48
C ALA A 50 -4.79 -1.27 -0.62
N GLU A 51 -5.16 -0.13 -1.18
CA GLU A 51 -6.54 0.25 -1.49
C GLU A 51 -7.19 -0.76 -2.43
N GLN A 52 -6.57 -1.09 -3.56
CA GLN A 52 -7.11 -2.03 -4.55
C GLN A 52 -7.30 -3.44 -3.96
N VAL A 53 -6.32 -3.93 -3.19
CA VAL A 53 -6.42 -5.22 -2.52
C VAL A 53 -7.55 -5.21 -1.50
N ALA A 54 -7.65 -4.15 -0.70
CA ALA A 54 -8.70 -4.04 0.31
C ALA A 54 -10.09 -3.81 -0.29
N GLU A 55 -10.21 -3.08 -1.40
CA GLU A 55 -11.47 -2.85 -2.12
C GLU A 55 -12.02 -4.15 -2.73
N LEU A 56 -11.15 -5.08 -3.11
CA LEU A 56 -11.55 -6.41 -3.55
C LEU A 56 -11.88 -7.33 -2.37
N LEU A 57 -11.02 -7.38 -1.34
CA LEU A 57 -11.17 -8.32 -0.23
C LEU A 57 -12.27 -7.93 0.76
N ALA A 58 -12.50 -6.64 1.00
CA ALA A 58 -13.51 -6.14 1.92
C ALA A 58 -14.92 -6.68 1.60
N PRO A 59 -15.46 -6.47 0.38
CA PRO A 59 -16.79 -6.98 0.03
C PRO A 59 -16.83 -8.51 0.03
N LEU A 60 -15.76 -9.18 -0.41
CA LEU A 60 -15.72 -10.65 -0.42
C LEU A 60 -15.79 -11.23 1.00
N ALA A 61 -14.97 -10.73 1.92
CA ALA A 61 -14.98 -11.16 3.31
C ALA A 61 -16.32 -10.85 3.99
N PHE A 62 -16.85 -9.65 3.77
CA PHE A 62 -18.12 -9.24 4.34
C PHE A 62 -19.30 -10.08 3.81
N LEU A 63 -19.40 -10.27 2.50
CA LEU A 63 -20.45 -11.06 1.87
C LEU A 63 -20.37 -12.54 2.26
N LEU A 64 -19.17 -13.10 2.34
CA LEU A 64 -18.99 -14.49 2.76
C LEU A 64 -19.42 -14.69 4.22
N GLY A 65 -19.03 -13.78 5.11
CA GLY A 65 -19.49 -13.76 6.50
C GLY A 65 -21.01 -13.63 6.59
N LEU A 66 -21.60 -12.70 5.83
CA LEU A 66 -23.04 -12.46 5.78
C LEU A 66 -23.83 -13.66 5.26
N LEU A 67 -23.36 -14.29 4.18
CA LEU A 67 -23.99 -15.47 3.61
C LEU A 67 -23.97 -16.63 4.60
N TRP A 68 -22.82 -16.91 5.21
CA TRP A 68 -22.68 -17.99 6.18
C TRP A 68 -23.54 -17.74 7.43
N TRP A 69 -23.50 -16.53 7.98
CA TRP A 69 -24.37 -16.15 9.08
C TRP A 69 -25.86 -16.28 8.72
N GLY A 70 -26.22 -15.85 7.51
CA GLY A 70 -27.58 -15.96 6.96
C GLY A 70 -28.04 -17.42 6.86
N VAL A 71 -27.22 -18.30 6.28
CA VAL A 71 -27.49 -19.75 6.20
C VAL A 71 -27.75 -20.31 7.60
N LEU A 72 -26.84 -20.04 8.55
CA LEU A 72 -26.96 -20.53 9.92
C LEU A 72 -28.22 -20.02 10.65
N ARG A 73 -28.66 -18.79 10.35
CA ARG A 73 -29.86 -18.19 10.94
C ARG A 73 -31.16 -18.68 10.30
N VAL A 74 -31.17 -18.89 8.99
CA VAL A 74 -32.34 -19.42 8.27
C VAL A 74 -32.55 -20.87 8.68
N VAL A 75 -31.50 -21.67 8.56
CA VAL A 75 -31.53 -23.09 8.87
C VAL A 75 -31.91 -23.36 10.33
N GLY A 76 -31.42 -22.55 11.28
CA GLY A 76 -31.79 -22.67 12.69
C GLY A 76 -33.23 -22.26 13.04
N ARG A 77 -33.99 -21.71 12.09
CA ARG A 77 -35.40 -21.31 12.28
C ARG A 77 -36.38 -22.19 11.52
N LEU A 78 -35.90 -23.06 10.64
CA LEU A 78 -36.75 -23.99 9.91
C LEU A 78 -37.10 -25.15 10.84
N ASP A 79 -38.40 -25.46 10.91
CA ASP A 79 -38.88 -26.67 11.58
C ASP A 79 -38.72 -27.81 10.58
N LEU A 80 -37.56 -28.47 10.65
CA LEU A 80 -37.14 -29.52 9.73
C LEU A 80 -37.42 -30.89 10.35
N GLU A 81 -37.58 -31.91 9.50
CA GLU A 81 -37.62 -33.29 9.98
C GLU A 81 -36.40 -33.61 10.87
N PRO A 82 -36.56 -34.41 11.93
CA PRO A 82 -35.49 -34.64 12.93
C PRO A 82 -34.17 -35.12 12.33
N GLN A 83 -34.25 -35.92 11.26
CA GLN A 83 -33.08 -36.42 10.53
C GLN A 83 -32.35 -35.29 9.79
N VAL A 84 -33.09 -34.37 9.17
CA VAL A 84 -32.53 -33.20 8.47
C VAL A 84 -31.96 -32.21 9.48
N GLN A 85 -32.65 -32.01 10.61
CA GLN A 85 -32.19 -31.14 11.70
C GLN A 85 -30.87 -31.64 12.32
N ALA A 86 -30.68 -32.96 12.42
CA ALA A 86 -29.43 -33.55 12.90
C ALA A 86 -28.25 -33.28 11.96
N ILE A 87 -28.46 -33.38 10.64
CA ILE A 87 -27.44 -33.03 9.63
C ILE A 87 -27.11 -31.54 9.70
N VAL A 88 -28.15 -30.72 9.82
CA VAL A 88 -28.04 -29.27 9.95
C VAL A 88 -27.26 -28.84 11.19
N ALA A 89 -27.47 -29.51 12.32
CA ALA A 89 -26.80 -29.20 13.58
C ALA A 89 -25.29 -29.41 13.52
N GLN A 90 -24.80 -30.19 12.55
CA GLN A 90 -23.38 -30.42 12.30
C GLN A 90 -22.73 -29.34 11.44
N LEU A 91 -23.46 -28.33 10.95
CA LEU A 91 -22.85 -27.23 10.21
C LEU A 91 -21.81 -26.52 11.09
N PRO A 92 -20.57 -26.35 10.58
CA PRO A 92 -19.51 -25.72 11.35
C PRO A 92 -19.86 -24.25 11.61
N ARG A 93 -19.79 -23.86 12.88
CA ARG A 93 -19.86 -22.44 13.32
C ARG A 93 -18.52 -21.73 13.16
N THR A 94 -17.45 -22.51 13.13
CA THR A 94 -16.06 -22.08 12.99
C THR A 94 -15.34 -23.08 12.10
N LEU A 95 -14.52 -22.58 11.18
CA LEU A 95 -13.61 -23.41 10.38
C LEU A 95 -12.17 -23.03 10.73
N GLU A 96 -11.33 -24.02 10.96
CA GLU A 96 -9.90 -23.81 11.09
C GLU A 96 -9.23 -24.15 9.76
N VAL A 97 -8.57 -23.16 9.15
CA VAL A 97 -7.87 -23.35 7.87
C VAL A 97 -6.46 -22.79 8.02
N GLY A 98 -5.45 -23.64 7.90
CA GLY A 98 -4.04 -23.22 7.96
C GLY A 98 -3.64 -22.47 9.24
N GLY A 99 -4.25 -22.82 10.39
CA GLY A 99 -4.02 -22.16 11.68
C GLY A 99 -4.89 -20.91 11.94
N TRP A 100 -5.72 -20.51 10.98
CA TRP A 100 -6.64 -19.37 11.11
C TRP A 100 -8.05 -19.85 11.44
N VAL A 101 -8.63 -19.32 12.52
CA VAL A 101 -10.03 -19.54 12.88
C VAL A 101 -10.90 -18.59 12.08
N LEU A 102 -11.64 -19.12 11.10
CA LEU A 102 -12.68 -18.42 10.36
C LEU A 102 -14.02 -18.59 11.05
N SER A 103 -14.63 -17.47 11.44
CA SER A 103 -16.02 -17.42 11.90
C SER A 103 -16.79 -16.36 11.11
N PRO A 104 -18.12 -16.51 10.94
CA PRO A 104 -18.92 -15.54 10.19
C PRO A 104 -18.75 -14.10 10.70
N GLU A 105 -18.70 -13.93 12.02
CA GLU A 105 -18.53 -12.63 12.68
C GLU A 105 -17.14 -12.03 12.41
N ARG A 106 -16.09 -12.86 12.44
CA ARG A 106 -14.73 -12.40 12.14
C ARG A 106 -14.61 -11.96 10.68
N LEU A 107 -15.16 -12.73 9.74
CA LEU A 107 -15.22 -12.40 8.32
C LEU A 107 -15.91 -11.05 8.06
N MET A 108 -17.04 -10.77 8.72
CA MET A 108 -17.71 -9.48 8.64
C MET A 108 -16.85 -8.35 9.20
N ARG A 109 -16.24 -8.54 10.38
CA ARG A 109 -15.40 -7.53 11.03
C ARG A 109 -14.16 -7.22 10.20
N ASP A 110 -13.52 -8.23 9.64
CA ASP A 110 -12.33 -8.09 8.80
C ASP A 110 -12.70 -7.37 7.50
N GLY A 111 -13.83 -7.70 6.87
CA GLY A 111 -14.36 -6.96 5.72
C GLY A 111 -14.62 -5.48 6.02
N LEU A 112 -15.20 -5.18 7.19
CA LEU A 112 -15.43 -3.80 7.63
C LEU A 112 -14.11 -3.07 7.92
N MET A 113 -13.15 -3.73 8.57
CA MET A 113 -11.81 -3.16 8.83
C MET A 113 -11.08 -2.84 7.52
N LEU A 114 -11.18 -3.71 6.52
CA LEU A 114 -10.62 -3.44 5.20
C LEU A 114 -11.27 -2.21 4.53
N MET A 115 -12.58 -2.00 4.70
CA MET A 115 -13.21 -0.75 4.24
C MET A 115 -12.67 0.50 4.95
N VAL A 116 -12.40 0.41 6.25
CA VAL A 116 -11.74 1.50 7.00
C VAL A 116 -10.34 1.76 6.45
N VAL A 117 -9.58 0.71 6.12
CA VAL A 117 -8.27 0.82 5.48
C VAL A 117 -8.36 1.52 4.12
N VAL A 118 -9.32 1.12 3.27
CA VAL A 118 -9.59 1.79 1.98
C VAL A 118 -9.84 3.29 2.18
N ALA A 119 -10.70 3.66 3.13
CA ALA A 119 -11.01 5.05 3.42
C ALA A 119 -9.79 5.85 3.93
N ALA A 120 -8.95 5.23 4.77
CA ALA A 120 -7.72 5.83 5.26
C ALA A 120 -6.70 6.01 4.12
N CYS A 121 -6.50 5.01 3.26
CA CYS A 121 -5.64 5.10 2.08
C CYS A 121 -6.08 6.23 1.16
N ARG A 122 -7.38 6.33 0.83
CA ARG A 122 -7.93 7.43 0.02
C ARG A 122 -7.66 8.80 0.63
N THR A 123 -7.81 8.93 1.95
CA THR A 123 -7.58 10.19 2.67
C THR A 123 -6.10 10.57 2.64
N LEU A 124 -5.20 9.61 2.88
CA LEU A 124 -3.76 9.83 2.81
C LEU A 124 -3.32 10.21 1.39
N THR A 125 -3.76 9.47 0.38
CA THR A 125 -3.45 9.78 -1.03
C THR A 125 -3.95 11.17 -1.43
N ALA A 126 -5.14 11.58 -0.97
CA ALA A 126 -5.67 12.92 -1.21
C ALA A 126 -4.83 14.03 -0.54
N ILE A 127 -4.36 13.80 0.68
CA ILE A 127 -3.46 14.74 1.39
C ILE A 127 -2.13 14.85 0.66
N ILE A 128 -1.54 13.72 0.24
CA ILE A 128 -0.28 13.69 -0.49
C ILE A 128 -0.39 14.50 -1.78
N HIS A 129 -1.43 14.27 -2.58
CA HIS A 129 -1.68 15.00 -3.82
C HIS A 129 -1.85 16.51 -3.63
N LYS A 130 -2.28 16.95 -2.44
CA LYS A 130 -2.42 18.38 -2.13
C LYS A 130 -1.07 19.04 -1.81
N GLU A 131 -0.15 18.30 -1.21
CA GLU A 131 1.14 18.79 -0.69
C GLU A 131 2.32 18.62 -1.67
N THR A 132 2.18 17.75 -2.67
CA THR A 132 3.16 17.53 -3.75
C THR A 132 2.83 18.34 -4.99
#